data_AF-A0A662U9Y8-F1
#
_entry.id   AF-A0A662U9Y8-F1
#
_cell.length_a   1.000
_cell.length_b   1.000
_cell.length_c   1.000
_cell.angle_alpha   90.00
_cell.angle_beta   90.00
_cell.angle_gamma   90.00
#
_symmetry.space_group_name_H-M   'P 1'
#
loop_
_entity.id
_entity.type
_entity.pdbx_description
1 polymer ?
#
loop_
_entity_poly.entity_id
_entity_poly.type
_entity_poly.pdbx_seq_one_letter_code
_entity_poly.pdbx_strand_id
1 'polypeptide(L)'
;MPKILIKRGTVPVGTQLDLGEFGFKYDTYELYIGTGVGNTPVRVSTWKEYSSDHTVLVANTAEQPVAITIGTNQVLGRLTGDIIALSGSDLWSILNGQATTDISMNGNRITSLGTPISDADAVTKKYVDDLVAAGLTFHEAVLDKDLTSPPTTPSVGDRYWIAPGATDDWSGHDYEIAEWNGSQWIFYPVTDGDCAYVTDENIFYFYDADATDDKRKKLSLGAGPHASTHHATGSDPLDVKDLADSQNNLLTNAFTAKGDLLVGTGSGTYAVLAVGSDGQVLMADSSETSGLKWANVATSFIGLTDTPSSYTGYGSYILAVKSSEDGIEFIDVIDGGTLS
;
A
#
# COMPACT_ATOMS: atom_id res chain seq x y z
N MET A 1 11.30 -75.87 52.06
CA MET A 1 12.62 -75.20 52.01
C MET A 1 12.90 -74.61 53.39
N PRO A 2 14.04 -74.91 54.03
CA PRO A 2 14.42 -74.26 55.27
C PRO A 2 14.57 -72.75 55.03
N LYS A 3 13.96 -71.93 55.88
CA LYS A 3 14.09 -70.47 55.84
C LYS A 3 15.26 -70.08 56.73
N ILE A 4 16.26 -69.41 56.17
CA ILE A 4 17.34 -68.82 56.95
C ILE A 4 16.79 -67.56 57.63
N LEU A 5 16.90 -67.50 58.95
CA LEU A 5 16.58 -66.33 59.74
C LEU A 5 17.89 -65.64 60.13
N ILE A 6 17.91 -64.31 60.05
CA ILE A 6 19.04 -63.47 60.48
C ILE A 6 18.66 -62.71 61.74
N LYS A 7 19.67 -62.26 62.49
CA LYS A 7 19.49 -61.48 63.72
C LYS A 7 18.73 -60.19 63.38
N ARG A 8 17.69 -59.85 64.15
CA ARG A 8 16.80 -58.73 63.80
C ARG A 8 16.25 -58.00 65.04
N GLY A 9 16.07 -56.68 64.95
CA GLY A 9 15.70 -55.81 66.08
C GLY A 9 15.25 -54.40 65.68
N THR A 10 14.64 -53.66 66.62
CA THR A 10 14.48 -52.18 66.55
C THR A 10 15.67 -51.42 67.13
N VAL A 11 16.33 -52.00 68.15
CA VAL A 11 17.60 -51.49 68.69
C VAL A 11 18.68 -51.69 67.63
N PRO A 12 19.70 -50.81 67.50
CA PRO A 12 20.82 -51.09 66.61
C PRO A 12 21.32 -52.50 66.89
N VAL A 13 21.49 -53.32 65.84
CA VAL A 13 22.21 -54.60 65.92
C VAL A 13 23.71 -54.38 66.26
N GLY A 14 24.05 -53.16 66.68
CA GLY A 14 25.19 -52.32 66.32
C GLY A 14 26.48 -52.58 67.07
N THR A 15 26.56 -53.66 67.84
CA THR A 15 27.80 -54.18 68.44
C THR A 15 27.73 -55.69 68.73
N GLN A 16 26.66 -56.38 68.34
CA GLN A 16 26.44 -57.79 68.71
C GLN A 16 26.57 -58.76 67.54
N LEU A 17 27.06 -58.31 66.40
CA LEU A 17 27.23 -59.15 65.21
C LEU A 17 28.65 -59.68 65.15
N ASP A 18 28.79 -60.99 65.01
CA ASP A 18 30.08 -61.61 64.72
C ASP A 18 30.62 -61.12 63.36
N LEU A 19 31.93 -61.28 63.14
CA LEU A 19 32.55 -60.91 61.86
C LEU A 19 31.87 -61.68 60.71
N GLY A 20 31.23 -60.96 59.79
CA GLY A 20 30.51 -61.53 58.65
C GLY A 20 29.04 -61.92 58.92
N GLU A 21 28.52 -61.74 60.14
CA GLU A 21 27.13 -62.07 60.46
C GLU A 21 26.16 -61.01 59.90
N PHE A 22 25.07 -61.47 59.25
CA PHE A 22 23.99 -60.59 58.79
C PHE A 22 23.05 -60.18 59.92
N GLY A 23 22.74 -58.89 60.00
CA GLY A 23 21.74 -58.32 60.90
C GLY A 23 20.73 -57.43 60.18
N PHE A 24 19.47 -57.43 60.60
CA PHE A 24 18.39 -56.65 59.98
C PHE A 24 17.65 -55.76 60.99
N LYS A 25 17.62 -54.45 60.73
CA LYS A 25 16.93 -53.47 61.56
C LYS A 25 15.53 -53.20 60.98
N TYR A 26 14.48 -53.75 61.59
CA TYR A 26 13.17 -53.85 60.92
C TYR A 26 12.30 -52.58 61.01
N ASP A 27 12.63 -51.61 61.87
CA ASP A 27 11.96 -50.30 61.92
C ASP A 27 12.38 -49.36 60.77
N THR A 28 13.61 -49.53 60.30
CA THR A 28 14.32 -48.70 59.31
C THR A 28 14.58 -49.45 58.01
N TYR A 29 14.38 -50.77 58.02
CA TYR A 29 14.58 -51.69 56.90
C TYR A 29 16.03 -51.69 56.38
N GLU A 30 16.98 -51.72 57.30
CA GLU A 30 18.41 -51.67 57.02
C GLU A 30 19.08 -53.04 57.24
N LEU A 31 19.91 -53.47 56.29
CA LEU A 31 20.73 -54.68 56.38
C LEU A 31 22.16 -54.29 56.79
N TYR A 32 22.77 -55.07 57.68
CA TYR A 32 24.14 -54.88 58.19
C TYR A 32 24.94 -56.17 58.10
N ILE A 33 26.27 -56.03 58.04
CA ILE A 33 27.25 -57.11 58.20
C ILE A 33 28.17 -56.80 59.38
N GLY A 34 28.35 -57.77 60.28
CA GLY A 34 29.17 -57.60 61.48
C GLY A 34 30.66 -57.49 61.18
N THR A 35 31.35 -56.68 61.97
CA THR A 35 32.81 -56.47 61.95
C THR A 35 33.47 -57.04 63.22
N GLY A 36 32.74 -57.88 63.96
CA GLY A 36 33.13 -58.45 65.26
C GLY A 36 32.35 -57.85 66.42
N VAL A 37 32.12 -58.66 67.45
CA VAL A 37 31.38 -58.24 68.65
C VAL A 37 32.10 -57.07 69.34
N GLY A 38 31.35 -56.02 69.68
CA GLY A 38 31.85 -54.77 70.23
C GLY A 38 32.17 -53.70 69.18
N ASN A 39 32.34 -54.08 67.91
CA ASN A 39 32.62 -53.15 66.81
C ASN A 39 31.34 -52.69 66.13
N THR A 40 31.38 -51.48 65.56
CA THR A 40 30.27 -50.95 64.75
C THR A 40 30.16 -51.76 63.45
N PRO A 41 29.04 -52.44 63.18
CA PRO A 41 28.84 -53.20 61.95
C PRO A 41 28.71 -52.26 60.75
N VAL A 42 29.03 -52.78 59.56
CA VAL A 42 28.93 -52.02 58.31
C VAL A 42 27.52 -52.17 57.76
N ARG A 43 26.90 -51.05 57.41
CA ARG A 43 25.57 -51.04 56.76
C ARG A 43 25.74 -51.48 55.30
N VAL A 44 24.93 -52.44 54.86
CA VAL A 44 24.99 -53.07 53.53
C VAL A 44 23.95 -52.49 52.56
N SER A 45 22.79 -52.03 53.05
CA SER A 45 21.76 -51.42 52.17
C SER A 45 20.70 -50.62 52.94
N THR A 46 20.10 -49.63 52.27
CA THR A 46 18.88 -48.91 52.67
C THR A 46 17.88 -49.00 51.54
N TRP A 47 16.71 -49.58 51.78
CA TRP A 47 15.56 -49.42 50.88
C TRP A 47 15.00 -47.98 50.93
N LYS A 48 15.18 -47.27 52.05
CA LYS A 48 14.56 -45.96 52.34
C LYS A 48 15.37 -44.71 51.95
N GLU A 49 16.66 -44.81 51.64
CA GLU A 49 17.43 -43.63 51.19
C GLU A 49 17.11 -43.21 49.75
N TYR A 50 16.32 -44.01 49.03
CA TYR A 50 16.10 -43.85 47.58
C TYR A 50 14.63 -43.65 47.21
N SER A 51 13.70 -43.56 48.18
CA SER A 51 12.26 -43.46 47.90
C SER A 51 11.65 -42.06 48.06
N SER A 52 12.34 -41.09 48.68
CA SER A 52 11.79 -39.74 48.87
C SER A 52 12.39 -38.67 47.94
N ASP A 53 13.63 -38.86 47.48
CA ASP A 53 14.41 -37.77 46.87
C ASP A 53 14.73 -37.99 45.38
N HIS A 54 14.09 -38.98 44.73
CA HIS A 54 14.30 -39.30 43.30
C HIS A 54 15.79 -39.46 42.94
N THR A 55 16.57 -40.10 43.81
CA THR A 55 18.02 -40.25 43.65
C THR A 55 18.39 -41.52 42.88
N VAL A 56 19.46 -41.45 42.09
CA VAL A 56 20.08 -42.61 41.43
C VAL A 56 21.52 -42.73 41.87
N LEU A 57 21.97 -43.96 42.16
CA LEU A 57 23.36 -44.23 42.50
C LEU A 57 24.22 -44.21 41.25
N VAL A 58 25.28 -43.41 41.28
CA VAL A 58 26.36 -43.51 40.28
C VAL A 58 27.63 -43.98 40.96
N ALA A 59 28.38 -44.82 40.25
CA ALA A 59 29.75 -45.16 40.60
C ALA A 59 30.69 -44.20 39.87
N ASN A 60 30.79 -42.95 40.36
CA ASN A 60 31.73 -41.96 39.83
C ASN A 60 33.16 -42.13 40.40
N THR A 61 33.31 -42.92 41.46
CA THR A 61 34.59 -43.40 42.00
C THR A 61 34.48 -44.89 42.34
N ALA A 62 35.60 -45.61 42.22
CA ALA A 62 35.63 -47.05 42.51
C ALA A 62 35.19 -47.30 43.96
N GLU A 63 34.22 -48.20 44.13
CA GLU A 63 33.76 -48.71 45.43
C GLU A 63 33.10 -47.67 46.38
N GLN A 64 32.80 -46.46 45.90
CA GLN A 64 32.10 -45.41 46.66
C GLN A 64 30.89 -44.89 45.86
N PRO A 65 29.73 -45.57 45.92
CA PRO A 65 28.54 -45.10 45.21
C PRO A 65 28.04 -43.78 45.82
N VAL A 66 27.84 -42.77 44.98
CA VAL A 66 27.32 -41.46 45.37
C VAL A 66 25.90 -41.31 44.83
N ALA A 67 24.98 -40.78 45.65
CA ALA A 67 23.62 -40.48 45.21
C ALA A 67 23.61 -39.20 44.35
N ILE A 68 22.99 -39.27 43.19
CA ILE A 68 22.64 -38.11 42.35
C ILE A 68 21.16 -37.84 42.50
N THR A 69 20.81 -36.65 42.97
CA THR A 69 19.42 -36.15 42.98
C THR A 69 19.02 -35.71 41.58
N ILE A 70 17.88 -36.19 41.09
CA ILE A 70 17.28 -35.70 39.84
C ILE A 70 16.14 -34.75 40.21
N GLY A 71 16.32 -33.47 39.92
CA GLY A 71 15.27 -32.47 40.10
C GLY A 71 14.18 -32.56 39.03
N THR A 72 13.13 -31.76 39.20
CA THR A 72 12.07 -31.61 38.20
C THR A 72 12.65 -31.09 36.87
N ASN A 73 12.21 -31.64 35.74
CA ASN A 73 12.69 -31.29 34.39
C ASN A 73 14.19 -31.54 34.14
N GLN A 74 14.80 -32.45 34.90
CA GLN A 74 16.16 -32.92 34.65
C GLN A 74 16.16 -34.37 34.15
N VAL A 75 17.21 -34.73 33.41
CA VAL A 75 17.43 -36.11 32.94
C VAL A 75 18.83 -36.54 33.34
N LEU A 76 19.02 -37.82 33.67
CA LEU A 76 20.35 -38.37 33.89
C LEU A 76 21.09 -38.54 32.56
N GLY A 77 22.30 -38.02 32.50
CA GLY A 77 23.16 -38.20 31.34
C GLY A 77 24.53 -37.60 31.57
N ARG A 78 25.26 -37.37 30.48
CA ARG A 78 26.54 -36.67 30.51
C ARG A 78 26.64 -35.79 29.28
N LEU A 79 27.06 -34.54 29.46
CA LEU A 79 27.54 -33.73 28.34
C LEU A 79 29.02 -34.04 28.08
N THR A 80 29.81 -34.17 29.16
CA THR A 80 31.20 -34.67 29.18
C THR A 80 31.46 -35.35 30.53
N GLY A 81 32.46 -36.24 30.61
CA GLY A 81 32.87 -36.87 31.89
C GLY A 81 31.82 -37.79 32.52
N ASP A 82 31.64 -37.66 33.84
CA ASP A 82 30.77 -38.52 34.65
C ASP A 82 29.28 -38.33 34.36
N ILE A 83 28.47 -39.30 34.78
CA ILE A 83 27.00 -39.19 34.71
C ILE A 83 26.53 -38.21 35.78
N ILE A 84 25.71 -37.24 35.38
CA ILE A 84 25.14 -36.18 36.22
C ILE A 84 23.65 -35.97 35.91
N ALA A 85 22.94 -35.20 36.75
CA ALA A 85 21.61 -34.68 36.42
C ALA A 85 21.75 -33.46 35.48
N LEU A 86 21.29 -33.60 34.24
CA LEU A 86 21.37 -32.60 33.19
C LEU A 86 20.17 -31.66 33.24
N SER A 87 20.44 -30.36 33.05
CA SER A 87 19.41 -29.35 32.84
C SER A 87 18.83 -29.39 31.42
N GLY A 88 17.71 -28.71 31.20
CA GLY A 88 17.15 -28.55 29.84
C GLY A 88 18.13 -27.92 28.85
N SER A 89 18.96 -26.97 29.29
CA SER A 89 20.01 -26.38 28.44
C SER A 89 21.14 -27.35 28.12
N ASP A 90 21.50 -28.24 29.04
CA ASP A 90 22.51 -29.28 28.78
C ASP A 90 21.99 -30.27 27.74
N LEU A 91 20.72 -30.66 27.87
CA LEU A 91 20.06 -31.53 26.88
C LEU A 91 19.96 -30.86 25.52
N TRP A 92 19.65 -29.56 25.47
CA TRP A 92 19.64 -28.80 24.23
C TRP A 92 21.02 -28.79 23.55
N SER A 93 22.09 -28.66 24.34
CA SER A 93 23.47 -28.75 23.85
C SER A 93 23.81 -30.14 23.30
N ILE A 94 23.40 -31.22 23.99
CA ILE A 94 23.61 -32.61 23.57
C ILE A 94 22.83 -32.94 22.29
N LEU A 95 21.55 -32.55 22.23
CA LEU A 95 20.65 -32.88 21.12
C LEU A 95 21.01 -32.14 19.83
N ASN A 96 21.48 -30.90 19.95
CA ASN A 96 21.83 -30.11 18.78
C ASN A 96 23.27 -30.35 18.28
N GLY A 97 24.12 -31.01 19.07
CA GLY A 97 25.46 -31.47 18.65
C GLY A 97 26.49 -30.37 18.30
N GLN A 98 26.06 -29.16 17.92
CA GLN A 98 26.87 -28.00 17.60
C GLN A 98 26.02 -26.73 17.77
N ALA A 99 26.37 -25.88 18.73
CA ALA A 99 25.67 -24.61 19.00
C ALA A 99 25.84 -23.54 17.88
N THR A 100 26.18 -23.97 16.66
CA THR A 100 26.56 -23.08 15.53
C THR A 100 26.06 -23.57 14.16
N THR A 101 25.29 -24.65 14.09
CA THR A 101 24.71 -25.17 12.83
C THR A 101 23.19 -25.20 12.90
N ASP A 102 22.54 -25.27 11.73
CA ASP A 102 21.07 -25.37 11.63
C ASP A 102 20.52 -26.60 12.36
N ILE A 103 19.39 -26.42 13.05
CA ILE A 103 18.71 -27.50 13.75
C ILE A 103 17.72 -28.16 12.78
N SER A 104 17.99 -29.40 12.37
CA SER A 104 17.05 -30.20 11.58
C SER A 104 15.92 -30.75 12.45
N MET A 105 14.67 -30.50 12.08
CA MET A 105 13.48 -31.05 12.74
C MET A 105 13.07 -32.44 12.23
N ASN A 106 13.85 -33.05 11.33
CA ASN A 106 13.53 -34.35 10.69
C ASN A 106 12.11 -34.38 10.07
N GLY A 107 11.69 -33.27 9.45
CA GLY A 107 10.36 -33.11 8.84
C GLY A 107 9.22 -32.84 9.82
N ASN A 108 9.49 -32.78 11.13
CA ASN A 108 8.48 -32.46 12.13
C ASN A 108 8.17 -30.95 12.14
N ARG A 109 6.92 -30.62 12.49
CA ARG A 109 6.46 -29.23 12.60
C ARG A 109 6.68 -28.70 14.01
N ILE A 110 7.10 -27.45 14.13
CA ILE A 110 7.11 -26.71 15.40
C ILE A 110 5.76 -26.01 15.52
N THR A 111 4.91 -26.48 16.42
CA THR A 111 3.58 -25.90 16.69
C THR A 111 3.59 -25.23 18.07
N SER A 112 2.76 -24.20 18.27
CA SER A 112 2.65 -23.43 19.54
C SER A 112 3.79 -22.45 19.85
N LEU A 113 4.42 -21.86 18.83
CA LEU A 113 5.22 -20.64 19.02
C LEU A 113 4.30 -19.49 19.47
N GLY A 114 4.77 -18.68 20.43
CA GLY A 114 4.05 -17.48 20.86
C GLY A 114 4.11 -16.36 19.82
N THR A 115 3.35 -15.29 20.06
CA THR A 115 3.50 -14.04 19.30
C THR A 115 4.90 -13.45 19.59
N PRO A 116 5.69 -13.09 18.57
CA PRO A 116 7.01 -12.51 18.77
C PRO A 116 6.94 -11.16 19.49
N ILE A 117 7.94 -10.88 20.32
CA ILE A 117 8.09 -9.64 21.10
C ILE A 117 9.38 -8.92 20.70
N SER A 118 10.42 -9.67 20.33
CA SER A 118 11.74 -9.19 19.91
C SER A 118 12.00 -9.50 18.43
N ASP A 119 12.83 -8.70 17.78
CA ASP A 119 13.24 -8.88 16.37
C ASP A 119 13.97 -10.21 16.12
N ALA A 120 14.51 -10.84 17.17
CA ALA A 120 15.21 -12.12 17.08
C ALA A 120 14.29 -13.34 17.31
N ASP A 121 13.01 -13.13 17.63
CA ASP A 121 12.09 -14.22 17.93
C ASP A 121 11.70 -15.00 16.67
N ALA A 122 11.57 -16.31 16.80
CA ALA A 122 10.93 -17.11 15.76
C ALA A 122 9.43 -16.76 15.66
N VAL A 123 8.91 -16.72 14.44
CA VAL A 123 7.52 -16.33 14.17
C VAL A 123 6.71 -17.49 13.57
N THR A 124 5.41 -17.52 13.83
CA THR A 124 4.52 -18.43 13.10
C THR A 124 4.29 -17.91 11.68
N LYS A 125 4.05 -18.80 10.72
CA LYS A 125 3.61 -18.41 9.37
C LYS A 125 2.39 -17.48 9.44
N LYS A 126 1.40 -17.82 10.26
CA LYS A 126 0.20 -17.01 10.47
C LYS A 126 0.52 -15.58 10.90
N TYR A 127 1.46 -15.39 11.82
CA TYR A 127 1.84 -14.04 12.25
C TYR A 127 2.39 -13.20 11.08
N VAL A 128 3.25 -13.79 10.25
CA VAL A 128 3.77 -13.12 9.04
C VAL A 128 2.66 -12.86 8.03
N ASP A 129 1.84 -13.87 7.76
CA ASP A 129 0.72 -13.75 6.81
C ASP A 129 -0.26 -12.67 7.27
N ASP A 130 -0.62 -12.61 8.55
CA ASP A 130 -1.52 -11.59 9.11
C ASP A 130 -0.93 -10.16 9.00
N LEU A 131 0.39 -10.00 9.14
CA LEU A 131 1.05 -8.69 9.00
C LEU A 131 1.18 -8.26 7.54
N VAL A 132 1.52 -9.19 6.64
CA VAL A 132 1.63 -8.93 5.21
C VAL A 132 0.24 -8.70 4.60
N ALA A 133 -0.78 -9.40 5.10
CA ALA A 133 -2.16 -9.33 4.64
C ALA A 133 -3.04 -8.30 5.39
N ALA A 134 -2.48 -7.44 6.24
CA ALA A 134 -3.25 -6.41 6.96
C ALA A 134 -3.85 -5.30 6.05
N GLY A 135 -3.89 -5.52 4.73
CA GLY A 135 -4.57 -4.66 3.75
C GLY A 135 -4.37 -5.08 2.29
N LEU A 136 -3.38 -5.92 1.96
CA LEU A 136 -3.16 -6.44 0.60
C LEU A 136 -2.70 -7.91 0.66
N THR A 137 -3.53 -8.85 0.21
CA THR A 137 -3.12 -10.26 0.08
C THR A 137 -2.64 -10.52 -1.33
N PHE A 138 -1.40 -10.97 -1.53
CA PHE A 138 -0.92 -11.31 -2.89
C PHE A 138 -1.17 -12.79 -3.20
N HIS A 139 -2.00 -13.05 -4.20
CA HIS A 139 -2.13 -14.34 -4.86
C HIS A 139 -0.94 -14.59 -5.79
N GLU A 140 -0.73 -15.85 -6.17
CA GLU A 140 0.24 -16.17 -7.20
C GLU A 140 -0.17 -15.55 -8.55
N ALA A 141 0.81 -15.39 -9.46
CA ALA A 141 0.56 -14.79 -10.77
C ALA A 141 -0.51 -15.56 -11.54
N VAL A 142 -1.37 -14.81 -12.23
CA VAL A 142 -2.37 -15.31 -13.17
C VAL A 142 -1.92 -15.02 -14.60
N LEU A 143 -2.32 -15.87 -15.53
CA LEU A 143 -1.97 -15.76 -16.95
C LEU A 143 -2.73 -14.61 -17.61
N ASP A 144 -4.03 -14.50 -17.32
CA ASP A 144 -4.95 -13.54 -17.92
C ASP A 144 -6.10 -13.27 -16.91
N LYS A 145 -6.77 -12.12 -17.06
CA LYS A 145 -7.95 -11.73 -16.30
C LYS A 145 -9.21 -11.51 -17.16
N ASP A 146 -9.11 -11.49 -18.48
CA ASP A 146 -10.20 -11.06 -19.38
C ASP A 146 -11.01 -12.23 -19.95
N LEU A 147 -10.71 -13.47 -19.54
CA LEU A 147 -11.44 -14.66 -19.98
C LEU A 147 -12.69 -14.92 -19.12
N THR A 148 -13.80 -15.16 -19.80
CA THR A 148 -15.09 -15.60 -19.22
C THR A 148 -15.34 -17.09 -19.37
N SER A 149 -14.47 -17.83 -20.06
CA SER A 149 -14.54 -19.29 -20.20
C SER A 149 -13.15 -19.91 -20.08
N PRO A 150 -13.04 -21.13 -19.55
CA PRO A 150 -11.76 -21.82 -19.43
C PRO A 150 -11.11 -22.10 -20.79
N PRO A 151 -9.77 -22.04 -20.90
CA PRO A 151 -9.05 -22.56 -22.05
C PRO A 151 -9.36 -24.04 -22.29
N THR A 152 -9.43 -24.48 -23.56
CA THR A 152 -9.71 -25.89 -23.91
C THR A 152 -8.54 -26.83 -23.64
N THR A 153 -7.33 -26.30 -23.44
CA THR A 153 -6.10 -27.09 -23.22
C THR A 153 -5.22 -26.47 -22.13
N PRO A 154 -5.67 -26.48 -20.86
CA PRO A 154 -4.91 -25.92 -19.75
C PRO A 154 -3.74 -26.83 -19.34
N SER A 155 -2.65 -26.22 -18.89
CA SER A 155 -1.49 -26.89 -18.28
C SER A 155 -1.59 -26.85 -16.75
N VAL A 156 -1.00 -27.85 -16.08
CA VAL A 156 -1.00 -27.91 -14.60
C VAL A 156 -0.37 -26.64 -14.04
N GLY A 157 -1.08 -25.97 -13.13
CA GLY A 157 -0.66 -24.72 -12.51
C GLY A 157 -1.05 -23.47 -13.29
N ASP A 158 -1.72 -23.59 -14.44
CA ASP A 158 -2.29 -22.43 -15.13
C ASP A 158 -3.33 -21.75 -14.24
N ARG A 159 -3.24 -20.42 -14.11
CA ARG A 159 -4.16 -19.62 -13.31
C ARG A 159 -4.80 -18.50 -14.10
N TYR A 160 -6.06 -18.23 -13.81
CA TYR A 160 -6.81 -17.15 -14.44
C TYR A 160 -7.63 -16.42 -13.39
N TRP A 161 -7.66 -15.10 -13.48
CA TRP A 161 -8.58 -14.30 -12.68
C TRP A 161 -9.88 -14.12 -13.46
N ILE A 162 -10.94 -14.82 -13.09
CA ILE A 162 -12.12 -14.98 -13.94
C ILE A 162 -12.82 -13.63 -14.16
N ALA A 163 -13.07 -13.30 -15.43
CA ALA A 163 -13.82 -12.10 -15.81
C ALA A 163 -15.31 -12.21 -15.42
N PRO A 164 -16.02 -11.09 -15.22
CA PRO A 164 -17.45 -11.13 -14.93
C PRO A 164 -18.25 -11.76 -16.07
N GLY A 165 -19.28 -12.54 -15.73
CA GLY A 165 -20.08 -13.26 -16.71
C GLY A 165 -19.44 -14.59 -17.11
N ALA A 166 -18.84 -15.29 -16.15
CA ALA A 166 -18.20 -16.57 -16.30
C ALA A 166 -19.16 -17.64 -16.84
N THR A 167 -18.64 -18.51 -17.69
CA THR A 167 -19.37 -19.54 -18.44
C THR A 167 -18.63 -20.88 -18.40
N ASP A 168 -19.27 -21.94 -18.91
CA ASP A 168 -18.77 -23.31 -18.88
C ASP A 168 -18.35 -23.75 -17.45
N ASP A 169 -17.20 -24.41 -17.30
CA ASP A 169 -16.72 -24.88 -15.99
C ASP A 169 -16.46 -23.74 -15.00
N TRP A 170 -16.36 -22.48 -15.46
CA TRP A 170 -16.19 -21.30 -14.61
C TRP A 170 -17.53 -20.64 -14.21
N SER A 171 -18.66 -21.15 -14.69
CA SER A 171 -19.98 -20.59 -14.40
C SER A 171 -20.25 -20.46 -12.89
N GLY A 172 -20.50 -19.23 -12.44
CA GLY A 172 -20.77 -18.90 -11.03
C GLY A 172 -19.53 -18.49 -10.21
N HIS A 173 -18.35 -18.46 -10.83
CA HIS A 173 -17.07 -18.14 -10.21
C HIS A 173 -16.50 -16.78 -10.67
N ASP A 174 -17.39 -15.81 -10.95
CA ASP A 174 -16.99 -14.44 -11.32
C ASP A 174 -16.02 -13.87 -10.29
N TYR A 175 -14.92 -13.27 -10.77
CA TYR A 175 -13.86 -12.65 -9.96
C TYR A 175 -13.06 -13.57 -9.04
N GLU A 176 -13.30 -14.89 -9.02
CA GLU A 176 -12.44 -15.84 -8.34
C GLU A 176 -11.18 -16.15 -9.17
N ILE A 177 -10.15 -16.68 -8.52
CA ILE A 177 -8.96 -17.20 -9.22
C ILE A 177 -9.16 -18.69 -9.47
N ALA A 178 -9.11 -19.11 -10.72
CA ALA A 178 -9.14 -20.52 -11.13
C ALA A 178 -7.72 -21.03 -11.31
N GLU A 179 -7.38 -22.19 -10.75
CA GLU A 179 -6.12 -22.92 -11.00
C GLU A 179 -6.41 -24.32 -11.57
N TRP A 180 -5.70 -24.71 -12.63
CA TRP A 180 -5.80 -26.06 -13.16
C TRP A 180 -4.88 -27.02 -12.41
N ASN A 181 -5.43 -27.98 -11.67
CA ASN A 181 -4.63 -28.95 -10.91
C ASN A 181 -4.15 -30.17 -11.74
N GLY A 182 -4.44 -30.19 -13.04
CA GLY A 182 -4.21 -31.34 -13.93
C GLY A 182 -5.42 -32.20 -14.23
N SER A 183 -6.55 -31.97 -13.57
CA SER A 183 -7.80 -32.72 -13.80
C SER A 183 -9.07 -31.89 -13.66
N GLN A 184 -9.06 -30.84 -12.83
CA GLN A 184 -10.18 -29.92 -12.66
C GLN A 184 -9.69 -28.52 -12.31
N TRP A 185 -10.54 -27.52 -12.50
CA TRP A 185 -10.35 -26.17 -11.99
C TRP A 185 -10.62 -26.14 -10.48
N ILE A 186 -9.68 -25.56 -9.74
CA ILE A 186 -9.81 -25.23 -8.31
C ILE A 186 -10.01 -23.72 -8.21
N PHE A 187 -11.05 -23.30 -7.51
CA PHE A 187 -11.40 -21.89 -7.37
C PHE A 187 -11.01 -21.36 -5.99
N TYR A 188 -10.39 -20.19 -5.98
CA TYR A 188 -9.98 -19.48 -4.78
C TYR A 188 -10.80 -18.20 -4.65
N PRO A 189 -11.48 -17.99 -3.51
CA PRO A 189 -12.22 -16.76 -3.28
C PRO A 189 -11.26 -15.58 -3.21
N VAL A 190 -11.70 -14.45 -3.74
CA VAL A 190 -10.96 -13.18 -3.73
C VAL A 190 -11.71 -12.20 -2.84
N THR A 191 -11.03 -11.63 -1.85
CA THR A 191 -11.57 -10.61 -0.93
C THR A 191 -11.06 -9.22 -1.26
N ASP A 192 -11.73 -8.19 -0.72
CA ASP A 192 -11.34 -6.79 -0.91
C ASP A 192 -9.86 -6.57 -0.54
N GLY A 193 -9.10 -5.92 -1.42
CA GLY A 193 -7.66 -5.71 -1.28
C GLY A 193 -6.77 -6.85 -1.78
N ASP A 194 -7.31 -8.00 -2.20
CA ASP A 194 -6.50 -9.07 -2.78
C ASP A 194 -5.87 -8.65 -4.10
N CYS A 195 -4.61 -9.02 -4.31
CA CYS A 195 -3.80 -8.64 -5.46
C CYS A 195 -3.33 -9.86 -6.25
N ALA A 196 -3.19 -9.72 -7.58
CA ALA A 196 -2.47 -10.68 -8.41
C ALA A 196 -1.72 -9.97 -9.54
N TYR A 197 -0.59 -10.53 -9.95
CA TYR A 197 0.11 -10.11 -11.16
C TYR A 197 -0.53 -10.79 -12.37
N VAL A 198 -0.96 -9.99 -13.34
CA VAL A 198 -1.56 -10.44 -14.59
C VAL A 198 -0.47 -10.48 -15.66
N THR A 199 -0.11 -11.68 -16.10
CA THR A 199 1.12 -11.94 -16.86
C THR A 199 1.06 -11.40 -18.29
N ASP A 200 -0.06 -11.56 -18.98
CA ASP A 200 -0.25 -11.08 -20.35
C ASP A 200 -0.27 -9.55 -20.45
N GLU A 201 -0.70 -8.87 -19.40
CA GLU A 201 -0.68 -7.40 -19.31
C GLU A 201 0.59 -6.83 -18.68
N ASN A 202 1.37 -7.63 -17.97
CA ASN A 202 2.54 -7.21 -17.18
C ASN A 202 2.20 -6.14 -16.12
N ILE A 203 1.06 -6.30 -15.43
CA ILE A 203 0.53 -5.33 -14.45
C ILE A 203 0.00 -6.05 -13.20
N PHE A 204 0.22 -5.47 -12.02
CA PHE A 204 -0.47 -5.89 -10.80
C PHE A 204 -1.87 -5.28 -10.73
N TYR A 205 -2.84 -6.10 -10.35
CA TYR A 205 -4.21 -5.71 -10.06
C TYR A 205 -4.55 -5.98 -8.60
N PHE A 206 -5.45 -5.18 -8.03
CA PHE A 206 -6.10 -5.42 -6.75
C PHE A 206 -7.62 -5.50 -6.93
N TYR A 207 -8.28 -6.27 -6.08
CA TYR A 207 -9.73 -6.39 -6.03
C TYR A 207 -10.32 -5.27 -5.18
N ASP A 208 -11.27 -4.52 -5.74
CA ASP A 208 -12.07 -3.48 -5.10
C ASP A 208 -13.53 -3.97 -5.09
N ALA A 209 -13.98 -4.44 -3.92
CA ALA A 209 -15.32 -4.99 -3.77
C ALA A 209 -16.43 -3.95 -3.99
N ASP A 210 -16.12 -2.67 -3.82
CA ASP A 210 -17.04 -1.53 -3.89
C ASP A 210 -17.09 -0.87 -5.28
N ALA A 211 -16.20 -1.27 -6.19
CA ALA A 211 -16.21 -0.80 -7.58
C ALA A 211 -17.54 -1.12 -8.29
N THR A 212 -18.00 -0.17 -9.10
CA THR A 212 -19.26 -0.26 -9.87
C THR A 212 -19.08 -0.80 -11.28
N ASP A 213 -17.84 -0.77 -11.77
CA ASP A 213 -17.33 -1.31 -13.03
C ASP A 213 -16.52 -2.60 -12.75
N ASP A 214 -15.50 -2.94 -13.55
CA ASP A 214 -14.65 -4.11 -13.26
C ASP A 214 -14.01 -3.94 -11.87
N LYS A 215 -14.22 -4.92 -10.99
CA LYS A 215 -13.72 -4.92 -9.62
C LYS A 215 -12.21 -5.09 -9.53
N ARG A 216 -11.53 -5.43 -10.61
CA ARG A 216 -10.07 -5.53 -10.65
C ARG A 216 -9.48 -4.21 -11.09
N LYS A 217 -8.87 -3.50 -10.15
CA LYS A 217 -8.22 -2.21 -10.39
C LYS A 217 -6.73 -2.38 -10.53
N LYS A 218 -6.11 -1.62 -11.42
CA LYS A 218 -4.65 -1.61 -11.53
C LYS A 218 -4.08 -1.14 -10.21
N LEU A 219 -3.18 -1.93 -9.63
CA LEU A 219 -2.34 -1.51 -8.52
C LEU A 219 -1.30 -0.53 -9.06
N SER A 220 -1.73 0.68 -9.36
CA SER A 220 -0.84 1.80 -9.63
C SER A 220 -0.25 2.20 -8.28
N LEU A 221 1.01 1.85 -8.03
CA LEU A 221 1.81 2.57 -7.04
C LEU A 221 1.67 4.05 -7.39
N GLY A 222 1.12 4.87 -6.49
CA GLY A 222 0.96 6.32 -6.69
C GLY A 222 2.26 7.07 -6.99
N ALA A 223 3.39 6.37 -7.12
CA ALA A 223 4.55 6.81 -7.86
C ALA A 223 4.29 6.75 -9.38
N GLY A 224 3.28 7.46 -9.87
CA GLY A 224 3.22 7.76 -11.30
C GLY A 224 4.46 8.54 -11.73
N PRO A 225 4.90 8.50 -13.00
CA PRO A 225 5.62 9.63 -13.55
C PRO A 225 4.65 10.81 -13.45
N HIS A 226 4.89 11.72 -12.49
CA HIS A 226 4.08 12.90 -12.16
C HIS A 226 2.81 13.04 -13.01
N ALA A 227 1.66 12.62 -12.50
CA ALA A 227 0.39 13.07 -13.06
C ALA A 227 0.24 14.55 -12.72
N SER A 228 0.82 15.43 -13.54
CA SER A 228 0.59 16.87 -13.46
C SER A 228 -0.84 17.14 -13.95
N THR A 229 -1.82 16.96 -13.07
CA THR A 229 -3.18 17.43 -13.34
C THR A 229 -3.32 18.83 -12.75
N HIS A 230 -3.52 19.81 -13.63
CA HIS A 230 -3.84 21.22 -13.35
C HIS A 230 -5.21 21.39 -12.64
N HIS A 231 -5.41 20.72 -11.50
CA HIS A 231 -6.57 20.97 -10.67
C HIS A 231 -6.31 22.23 -9.84
N ALA A 232 -7.36 23.04 -9.61
CA ALA A 232 -7.30 24.18 -8.71
C ALA A 232 -6.65 23.75 -7.38
N THR A 233 -5.48 24.34 -7.06
CA THR A 233 -4.53 24.04 -5.96
C THR A 233 -3.25 23.25 -6.30
N GLY A 234 -3.02 22.82 -7.54
CA GLY A 234 -1.70 22.34 -7.97
C GLY A 234 -0.62 23.43 -7.94
N SER A 235 0.60 23.11 -7.49
CA SER A 235 1.73 24.04 -7.30
C SER A 235 2.61 24.23 -8.54
N ASP A 236 2.18 23.74 -9.70
CA ASP A 236 2.90 23.94 -10.95
C ASP A 236 2.61 25.35 -11.48
N PRO A 237 3.61 26.11 -11.95
CA PRO A 237 3.35 27.36 -12.65
C PRO A 237 2.50 27.04 -13.88
N LEU A 238 1.37 27.73 -14.06
CA LEU A 238 0.64 27.76 -15.32
C LEU A 238 1.65 28.00 -16.45
N ASP A 239 1.93 27.00 -17.30
CA ASP A 239 2.66 27.28 -18.53
C ASP A 239 1.70 28.11 -19.38
N VAL A 240 2.14 29.31 -19.78
CA VAL A 240 1.37 30.19 -20.67
C VAL A 240 1.04 29.46 -21.98
N LYS A 241 1.77 28.39 -22.31
CA LYS A 241 1.47 27.46 -23.41
C LYS A 241 0.17 26.68 -23.21
N ASP A 242 -0.21 26.28 -22.00
CA ASP A 242 -1.46 25.55 -21.74
C ASP A 242 -2.67 26.51 -21.74
N LEU A 243 -2.44 27.80 -21.51
CA LEU A 243 -3.39 28.87 -21.84
C LEU A 243 -3.46 29.18 -23.35
N ALA A 244 -2.49 28.67 -24.12
CA ALA A 244 -2.35 28.89 -25.55
C ALA A 244 -2.68 27.64 -26.40
N ASP A 245 -2.93 26.46 -25.82
CA ASP A 245 -2.85 25.18 -26.54
C ASP A 245 -4.16 24.62 -27.11
N SER A 246 -5.33 25.26 -26.93
CA SER A 246 -6.45 24.96 -27.82
C SER A 246 -6.58 25.94 -28.97
N GLN A 247 -6.34 27.25 -28.82
CA GLN A 247 -6.40 28.23 -29.93
C GLN A 247 -5.60 29.54 -29.76
N ASN A 248 -4.57 29.62 -28.91
CA ASN A 248 -3.68 30.79 -28.73
C ASN A 248 -4.27 32.16 -29.10
N ASN A 249 -5.18 32.69 -28.29
CA ASN A 249 -5.12 34.06 -27.76
C ASN A 249 -6.44 34.34 -27.03
N LEU A 250 -6.35 34.71 -25.77
CA LEU A 250 -7.43 35.39 -25.03
C LEU A 250 -8.06 36.57 -25.80
N LEU A 251 -7.39 37.05 -26.86
CA LEU A 251 -7.77 38.13 -27.76
C LEU A 251 -8.20 37.71 -29.18
N THR A 252 -7.91 36.50 -29.69
CA THR A 252 -8.23 36.14 -31.10
C THR A 252 -9.68 35.77 -31.29
N ASN A 253 -10.32 35.15 -30.29
CA ASN A 253 -11.76 34.88 -30.32
C ASN A 253 -12.61 36.16 -30.18
N ALA A 254 -11.99 37.28 -29.79
CA ALA A 254 -12.67 38.57 -29.76
C ALA A 254 -12.85 39.18 -31.16
N PHE A 255 -12.13 38.71 -32.18
CA PHE A 255 -12.30 39.13 -33.57
C PHE A 255 -13.03 38.04 -34.36
N THR A 256 -14.20 38.36 -34.88
CA THR A 256 -15.10 37.39 -35.55
C THR A 256 -15.22 37.63 -37.06
N ALA A 257 -14.83 38.81 -37.53
CA ALA A 257 -14.83 39.19 -38.94
C ALA A 257 -13.58 40.02 -39.31
N LYS A 258 -13.32 40.12 -40.61
CA LYS A 258 -12.22 40.96 -41.12
C LYS A 258 -12.51 42.43 -40.82
N GLY A 259 -11.55 43.12 -40.22
CA GLY A 259 -11.63 44.55 -39.93
C GLY A 259 -12.36 44.90 -38.63
N ASP A 260 -12.70 43.90 -37.81
CA ASP A 260 -13.18 44.12 -36.44
C ASP A 260 -12.18 44.96 -35.63
N LEU A 261 -12.69 45.92 -34.84
CA LEU A 261 -11.92 46.74 -33.92
C LEU A 261 -12.42 46.51 -32.48
N LEU A 262 -11.50 46.27 -31.54
CA LEU A 262 -11.84 46.23 -30.12
C LEU A 262 -11.84 47.65 -29.56
N VAL A 263 -12.99 48.10 -29.09
CA VAL A 263 -13.20 49.43 -28.51
C VAL A 263 -13.51 49.29 -27.02
N GLY A 264 -12.81 50.07 -26.18
CA GLY A 264 -13.03 50.06 -24.74
C GLY A 264 -14.36 50.70 -24.37
N THR A 265 -15.17 50.01 -23.56
CA THR A 265 -16.50 50.48 -23.13
C THR A 265 -16.55 50.86 -21.64
N GLY A 266 -15.45 50.64 -20.91
CA GLY A 266 -15.35 50.80 -19.46
C GLY A 266 -14.09 50.14 -18.90
N SER A 267 -13.95 50.13 -17.57
CA SER A 267 -12.80 49.52 -16.90
C SER A 267 -12.79 48.00 -17.12
N GLY A 268 -11.80 47.52 -17.87
CA GLY A 268 -11.64 46.10 -18.18
C GLY A 268 -12.68 45.53 -19.15
N THR A 269 -13.51 46.37 -19.77
CA THR A 269 -14.55 45.93 -20.72
C THR A 269 -14.27 46.47 -22.13
N TYR A 270 -14.58 45.65 -23.13
CA TYR A 270 -14.49 46.00 -24.54
C TYR A 270 -15.74 45.54 -25.29
N ALA A 271 -15.96 46.11 -26.46
CA ALA A 271 -16.92 45.63 -27.45
C ALA A 271 -16.22 45.53 -28.82
N VAL A 272 -16.78 44.69 -29.70
CA VAL A 272 -16.34 44.60 -31.10
C VAL A 272 -17.11 45.63 -31.91
N LEU A 273 -16.40 46.57 -32.51
CA LEU A 273 -16.93 47.46 -33.53
C LEU A 273 -16.53 46.92 -34.90
N ALA A 274 -17.51 46.44 -35.68
CA ALA A 274 -17.27 45.97 -37.03
C ALA A 274 -16.70 47.08 -37.92
N VAL A 275 -16.00 46.70 -38.99
CA VAL A 275 -15.48 47.65 -39.98
C VAL A 275 -16.62 48.47 -40.59
N GLY A 276 -16.36 49.76 -40.80
CA GLY A 276 -17.28 50.66 -41.50
C GLY A 276 -17.36 50.35 -42.99
N SER A 277 -18.34 50.97 -43.66
CA SER A 277 -18.42 50.96 -45.12
C SER A 277 -17.33 51.83 -45.75
N ASP A 278 -17.01 51.57 -47.03
CA ASP A 278 -16.05 52.38 -47.79
C ASP A 278 -16.37 53.88 -47.72
N GLY A 279 -15.34 54.69 -47.45
CA GLY A 279 -15.47 56.15 -47.32
C GLY A 279 -15.92 56.65 -45.95
N GLN A 280 -16.23 55.75 -45.00
CA GLN A 280 -16.46 56.13 -43.60
C GLN A 280 -15.14 56.33 -42.85
N VAL A 281 -15.16 57.23 -41.86
CA VAL A 281 -14.07 57.40 -40.90
C VAL A 281 -14.57 57.10 -39.50
N LEU A 282 -13.64 56.69 -38.63
CA LEU A 282 -13.93 56.46 -37.22
C LEU A 282 -13.97 57.81 -36.49
N MET A 283 -15.08 58.11 -35.81
CA MET A 283 -15.26 59.34 -35.06
C MET A 283 -15.68 59.04 -33.63
N ALA A 284 -15.30 59.93 -32.71
CA ALA A 284 -15.84 59.94 -31.37
C ALA A 284 -17.34 60.29 -31.40
N ASP A 285 -18.14 59.52 -30.68
CA ASP A 285 -19.55 59.79 -30.44
C ASP A 285 -19.92 59.35 -29.03
N SER A 286 -20.04 60.31 -28.11
CA SER A 286 -20.38 60.04 -26.71
C SER A 286 -21.80 59.54 -26.50
N SER A 287 -22.67 59.56 -27.53
CA SER A 287 -24.00 58.97 -27.48
C SER A 287 -23.99 57.46 -27.78
N GLU A 288 -22.94 56.95 -28.40
CA GLU A 288 -22.75 55.52 -28.62
C GLU A 288 -22.20 54.82 -27.37
N THR A 289 -22.63 53.58 -27.16
CA THR A 289 -22.16 52.75 -26.03
C THR A 289 -20.67 52.43 -26.09
N SER A 290 -20.09 52.43 -27.28
CA SER A 290 -18.64 52.29 -27.55
C SER A 290 -17.86 53.61 -27.44
N GLY A 291 -18.55 54.75 -27.36
CA GLY A 291 -17.95 56.08 -27.53
C GLY A 291 -17.42 56.38 -28.94
N LEU A 292 -17.60 55.46 -29.91
CA LEU A 292 -17.03 55.52 -31.25
C LEU A 292 -18.04 55.05 -32.30
N LYS A 293 -18.12 55.75 -33.44
CA LYS A 293 -18.92 55.35 -34.60
C LYS A 293 -18.18 55.50 -35.92
N TRP A 294 -18.65 54.76 -36.93
CA TRP A 294 -18.32 55.04 -38.32
C TRP A 294 -19.27 56.09 -38.88
N ALA A 295 -18.71 57.15 -39.46
CA ALA A 295 -19.49 58.22 -40.07
C ALA A 295 -18.91 58.62 -41.43
N ASN A 296 -19.79 59.06 -42.32
CA ASN A 296 -19.36 59.70 -43.56
C ASN A 296 -18.78 61.07 -43.22
N VAL A 297 -17.62 61.39 -43.77
CA VAL A 297 -17.11 62.77 -43.79
C VAL A 297 -17.57 63.41 -45.09
N ALA A 298 -18.00 64.67 -45.00
CA ALA A 298 -18.29 65.46 -46.17
C ALA A 298 -17.03 65.54 -47.07
N THR A 299 -17.08 64.90 -48.23
CA THR A 299 -16.00 64.96 -49.25
C THR A 299 -16.28 66.01 -50.33
N SER A 300 -17.43 66.68 -50.25
CA SER A 300 -17.81 67.78 -51.14
C SER A 300 -18.40 68.93 -50.35
N PHE A 301 -18.33 70.14 -50.91
CA PHE A 301 -18.76 71.36 -50.25
C PHE A 301 -20.21 71.23 -49.73
N ILE A 302 -21.16 70.84 -50.59
CA ILE A 302 -22.58 70.65 -50.25
C ILE A 302 -22.87 69.56 -49.21
N GLY A 303 -21.89 68.74 -48.85
CA GLY A 303 -22.00 67.73 -47.79
C GLY A 303 -21.70 68.28 -46.40
N LEU A 304 -21.14 69.49 -46.30
CA LEU A 304 -20.85 70.17 -45.03
C LEU A 304 -22.14 70.80 -44.48
N THR A 305 -22.35 70.71 -43.17
CA THR A 305 -23.58 71.18 -42.50
C THR A 305 -23.74 72.70 -42.49
N ASP A 306 -22.64 73.43 -42.69
CA ASP A 306 -22.56 74.88 -42.71
C ASP A 306 -22.53 75.47 -44.14
N THR A 307 -22.92 74.68 -45.14
CA THR A 307 -22.92 75.08 -46.56
C THR A 307 -24.29 74.91 -47.20
N PRO A 308 -24.55 75.51 -48.38
CA PRO A 308 -25.77 75.23 -49.14
C PRO A 308 -25.83 73.76 -49.58
N SER A 309 -27.00 73.13 -49.43
CA SER A 309 -27.17 71.69 -49.66
C SER A 309 -27.36 71.27 -51.13
N SER A 310 -27.24 72.22 -52.08
CA SER A 310 -27.40 71.96 -53.52
C SER A 310 -26.74 73.05 -54.35
N TYR A 311 -26.14 72.67 -55.48
CA TYR A 311 -25.67 73.61 -56.51
C TYR A 311 -26.79 74.01 -57.50
N THR A 312 -27.90 73.29 -57.52
CA THR A 312 -28.98 73.49 -58.48
C THR A 312 -29.64 74.85 -58.25
N GLY A 313 -29.65 75.70 -59.28
CA GLY A 313 -30.23 77.05 -59.23
C GLY A 313 -29.25 78.17 -58.88
N TYR A 314 -27.98 77.85 -58.56
CA TYR A 314 -26.95 78.81 -58.15
C TYR A 314 -25.83 78.98 -59.18
N GLY A 315 -26.11 78.72 -60.47
CA GLY A 315 -25.11 78.92 -61.53
C GLY A 315 -24.66 80.37 -61.60
N SER A 316 -23.35 80.62 -61.53
CA SER A 316 -22.71 81.96 -61.51
C SER A 316 -22.79 82.73 -60.18
N TYR A 317 -23.33 82.14 -59.12
CA TYR A 317 -23.31 82.72 -57.78
C TYR A 317 -21.91 82.58 -57.17
N ILE A 318 -21.55 83.46 -56.24
CA ILE A 318 -20.31 83.37 -55.45
C ILE A 318 -20.57 82.77 -54.07
N LEU A 319 -19.51 82.24 -53.46
CA LEU A 319 -19.52 81.80 -52.08
C LEU A 319 -19.24 82.99 -51.15
N ALA A 320 -20.09 83.20 -50.16
CA ALA A 320 -19.91 84.24 -49.15
C ALA A 320 -20.25 83.72 -47.74
N VAL A 321 -19.63 84.27 -46.71
CA VAL A 321 -19.98 83.97 -45.31
C VAL A 321 -21.35 84.59 -45.01
N LYS A 322 -22.23 83.83 -44.36
CA LYS A 322 -23.54 84.32 -43.91
C LYS A 322 -23.38 85.49 -42.95
N SER A 323 -24.36 86.39 -42.91
CA SER A 323 -24.38 87.48 -41.93
C SER A 323 -24.38 87.00 -40.46
N SER A 324 -24.78 85.74 -40.21
CA SER A 324 -24.75 85.08 -38.90
C SER A 324 -23.38 84.48 -38.53
N GLU A 325 -22.40 84.49 -39.45
CA GLU A 325 -21.04 83.97 -39.26
C GLU A 325 -20.96 82.47 -38.91
N ASP A 326 -22.03 81.72 -39.14
CA ASP A 326 -22.17 80.30 -38.80
C ASP A 326 -22.16 79.37 -40.02
N GLY A 327 -21.84 79.90 -41.20
CA GLY A 327 -21.68 79.12 -42.42
C GLY A 327 -21.50 79.97 -43.68
N ILE A 328 -21.56 79.31 -44.82
CA ILE A 328 -21.41 79.90 -46.16
C ILE A 328 -22.77 79.84 -46.88
N GLU A 329 -23.03 80.81 -47.74
CA GLU A 329 -24.17 80.87 -48.65
C GLU A 329 -23.75 81.20 -50.09
N PHE A 330 -24.65 80.92 -51.04
CA PHE A 330 -24.49 81.37 -52.42
C PHE A 330 -25.15 82.73 -52.59
N ILE A 331 -24.38 83.75 -52.96
CA ILE A 331 -24.89 85.11 -53.23
C ILE A 331 -24.83 85.37 -54.73
N ASP A 332 -25.91 85.96 -55.25
CA ASP A 332 -25.93 86.45 -56.61
C ASP A 332 -25.05 87.71 -56.70
N VAL A 333 -24.05 87.68 -57.59
CA VAL A 333 -23.17 88.84 -57.82
C VAL A 333 -23.92 89.97 -58.55
N ILE A 334 -25.10 89.70 -59.11
CA ILE A 334 -25.87 90.68 -59.89
C ILE A 334 -26.59 91.70 -59.00
N ASP A 335 -26.83 91.42 -57.72
CA ASP A 335 -27.31 92.44 -56.78
C ASP A 335 -26.11 93.10 -56.07
N GLY A 336 -25.33 93.86 -56.85
CA GLY A 336 -24.36 94.79 -56.33
C GLY A 336 -25.07 95.78 -55.41
N GLY A 337 -25.05 95.48 -54.10
CA GLY A 337 -25.73 96.26 -53.08
C GLY A 337 -25.52 97.75 -53.29
N THR A 338 -26.62 98.49 -53.31
CA THR A 338 -26.57 99.94 -53.10
C THR A 338 -25.89 100.19 -51.77
N LEU A 339 -24.69 100.75 -51.83
CA LEU A 339 -24.07 101.45 -50.69
C LEU A 339 -25.03 102.54 -50.23
N SER A 340 -25.63 102.39 -49.05
CA SER A 340 -26.22 103.47 -48.25
C SER A 340 -25.73 103.37 -46.82
#